data_AF-A0A966SFR8-F1
#
_entry.id   AF-A0A966SFR8-F1
#
_cell.length_a   1.000
_cell.length_b   1.000
_cell.length_c   1.000
_cell.angle_alpha   90.00
_cell.angle_beta   90.00
_cell.angle_gamma   90.00
#
_symmetry.space_group_name_H-M   'P 1'
#
loop_
_entity.id
_entity.type
_entity.pdbx_description
1 polymer ?
#
loop_
_entity_poly.entity_id
_entity_poly.type
_entity_poly.pdbx_seq_one_letter_code
_entity_poly.pdbx_strand_id
1 'polypeptide(L)'
;MKNPFQLFAPLLAALLFGLCPPEATASHFRFANLSWKRAPGTNSLAVEITVTEAWAVNSGGIGSIFYNFGDGSGGFTASTATRIATLADIAGEQFEVWRYSTTHTYPSNGIFTVDGSSCCRISTLVNAPDASEAFTMLVDLRNPANTGSPVTTAPVILQMQAG
;
A
#
# COMPACT_ATOMS: atom_id res chain seq x y z
N MET A 1 -31.79 -52.85 -0.92
CA MET A 1 -30.78 -52.19 -0.06
C MET A 1 -30.13 -51.09 -0.89
N LYS A 2 -30.30 -49.81 -0.52
CA LYS A 2 -29.73 -48.68 -1.27
C LYS A 2 -28.24 -48.56 -0.93
N ASN A 3 -27.39 -48.44 -1.95
CA ASN A 3 -25.94 -48.46 -1.81
C ASN A 3 -25.47 -47.21 -1.05
N PRO A 4 -24.82 -47.33 0.13
CA PRO A 4 -24.48 -46.17 0.98
C PRO A 4 -23.53 -45.17 0.31
N PHE A 5 -22.87 -45.56 -0.78
CA PHE A 5 -22.03 -44.68 -1.59
C PHE A 5 -22.79 -43.61 -2.39
N GLN A 6 -24.10 -43.75 -2.61
CA GLN A 6 -24.87 -42.77 -3.40
C GLN A 6 -25.17 -41.46 -2.66
N LEU A 7 -25.01 -41.42 -1.33
CA LEU A 7 -25.19 -40.21 -0.52
C LEU A 7 -23.90 -39.41 -0.28
N PHE A 8 -22.72 -40.01 -0.49
CA PHE A 8 -21.44 -39.33 -0.28
C PHE A 8 -21.01 -38.43 -1.45
N ALA A 9 -21.35 -38.82 -2.68
CA ALA A 9 -20.99 -38.06 -3.88
C ALA A 9 -21.56 -36.62 -3.93
N PRO A 10 -22.85 -36.36 -3.62
CA PRO A 10 -23.37 -34.98 -3.65
C PRO A 10 -22.84 -34.13 -2.49
N LEU A 11 -22.54 -34.74 -1.34
CA LEU A 11 -22.00 -34.03 -0.17
C LEU A 11 -20.54 -33.59 -0.40
N LEU A 12 -19.74 -34.44 -1.03
CA LEU A 12 -18.36 -34.12 -1.41
C LEU A 12 -18.32 -33.05 -2.52
N ALA A 13 -19.24 -33.09 -3.47
CA ALA A 13 -19.37 -32.05 -4.49
C ALA A 13 -19.76 -30.70 -3.88
N ALA A 14 -20.73 -30.66 -2.97
CA ALA A 14 -21.14 -29.43 -2.28
C ALA A 14 -20.00 -28.83 -1.42
N LEU A 15 -19.18 -29.68 -0.80
CA LEU A 15 -18.01 -29.25 -0.03
C LEU A 15 -16.90 -28.67 -0.94
N LEU A 16 -16.70 -29.24 -2.13
CA LEU A 16 -15.72 -28.77 -3.11
C LEU A 16 -16.12 -27.44 -3.78
N PHE A 17 -17.42 -27.20 -4.00
CA PHE A 17 -17.90 -25.92 -4.55
C PHE A 17 -17.94 -24.78 -3.50
N GLY A 18 -18.02 -25.10 -2.20
CA GLY A 18 -17.95 -24.11 -1.12
C GLY A 18 -16.53 -23.63 -0.78
N LEU A 19 -15.50 -24.26 -1.35
CA LEU A 19 -14.08 -23.92 -1.15
C LEU A 19 -13.52 -23.01 -2.23
N CYS A 20 -14.35 -22.46 -3.13
CA CYS A 20 -13.88 -21.41 -4.02
C CYS A 20 -13.63 -20.17 -3.14
N PRO A 21 -12.37 -19.77 -2.88
CA PRO A 21 -12.13 -18.53 -2.17
C PRO A 21 -12.84 -17.43 -2.98
N PRO A 22 -13.52 -16.47 -2.33
CA PRO A 22 -13.92 -15.27 -3.05
C PRO A 22 -12.66 -14.75 -3.73
N GLU A 23 -12.76 -14.38 -5.02
CA GLU A 23 -11.66 -13.67 -5.66
C GLU A 23 -11.32 -12.51 -4.74
N ALA A 24 -10.16 -12.59 -4.10
CA ALA A 24 -9.59 -11.46 -3.43
C ALA A 24 -9.38 -10.46 -4.56
N THR A 25 -10.28 -9.49 -4.68
CA THR A 25 -10.12 -8.37 -5.59
C THR A 25 -8.81 -7.75 -5.16
N ALA A 26 -7.72 -8.11 -5.83
CA ALA A 26 -6.41 -7.57 -5.56
C ALA A 26 -6.61 -6.06 -5.62
N SER A 27 -6.43 -5.39 -4.49
CA SER A 27 -6.39 -3.94 -4.48
C SER A 27 -5.24 -3.59 -5.41
N HIS A 28 -5.54 -3.15 -6.63
CA HIS A 28 -4.60 -3.14 -7.76
C HIS A 28 -3.56 -2.04 -7.57
N PHE A 29 -2.63 -2.30 -6.66
CA PHE A 29 -1.57 -1.42 -6.25
C PHE A 29 -0.66 -1.14 -7.44
N ARG A 30 -0.37 0.15 -7.69
CA ARG A 30 0.46 0.61 -8.81
C ARG A 30 1.80 1.14 -8.31
N PHE A 31 1.76 2.09 -7.38
CA PHE A 31 2.96 2.62 -6.73
C PHE A 31 2.61 3.27 -5.39
N ALA A 32 3.62 3.46 -4.56
CA ALA A 32 3.54 4.32 -3.39
C ALA A 32 4.84 5.07 -3.21
N ASN A 33 4.71 6.23 -2.59
CA ASN A 33 5.81 7.07 -2.19
C ASN A 33 5.60 7.54 -0.76
N LEU A 34 6.63 7.39 0.07
CA LEU A 34 6.65 7.89 1.43
C LEU A 34 7.72 8.96 1.53
N SER A 35 7.38 10.05 2.20
CA SER A 35 8.28 11.15 2.51
C SER A 35 7.96 11.70 3.89
N TRP A 36 8.93 12.39 4.49
CA TRP A 36 8.72 13.10 5.74
C TRP A 36 9.45 14.44 5.73
N LYS A 37 8.97 15.37 6.55
CA LYS A 37 9.67 16.60 6.90
C LYS A 37 9.41 16.92 8.36
N ARG A 38 10.28 17.70 9.00
CA ARG A 38 9.99 18.23 10.33
C ARG A 38 8.70 19.05 10.28
N ALA A 39 7.81 18.83 11.24
CA ALA A 39 6.56 19.57 11.30
C ALA A 39 6.84 21.06 11.61
N PRO A 40 6.23 22.01 10.88
CA PRO A 40 6.46 23.43 11.12
C PRO A 40 5.93 23.86 12.49
N GLY A 41 6.70 24.67 13.23
CA GLY A 41 6.23 25.27 14.49
C GLY A 41 6.03 24.30 15.66
N THR A 42 6.49 23.06 15.54
CA THR A 42 6.41 22.03 16.59
C THR A 42 7.77 21.81 17.26
N ASN A 43 7.83 20.88 18.23
CA ASN A 43 9.11 20.40 18.75
C ASN A 43 9.94 19.71 17.63
N SER A 44 11.26 19.60 17.84
CA SER A 44 12.18 18.96 16.89
C SER A 44 12.02 17.44 16.79
N LEU A 45 10.98 16.84 17.36
CA LEU A 45 10.71 15.40 17.30
C LEU A 45 9.45 15.10 16.48
N ALA A 46 8.65 16.13 16.17
CA ALA A 46 7.48 16.01 15.34
C ALA A 46 7.83 16.11 13.85
N VAL A 47 7.26 15.19 13.08
CA VAL A 47 7.39 15.13 11.62
C VAL A 47 6.03 15.04 10.96
N GLU A 48 5.89 15.71 9.83
CA GLU A 48 4.80 15.47 8.88
C GLU A 48 5.24 14.36 7.93
N ILE A 49 4.51 13.26 7.91
CA ILE A 49 4.68 12.13 7.00
C ILE A 49 3.66 12.29 5.89
N THR A 50 4.10 12.18 4.65
CA THR A 50 3.24 12.19 3.47
C THR A 50 3.38 10.87 2.72
N VAL A 51 2.24 10.24 2.48
CA VAL A 51 2.10 9.04 1.66
C VAL A 51 1.34 9.40 0.40
N THR A 52 1.88 9.04 -0.76
CA THR A 52 1.19 9.12 -2.04
C THR A 52 1.10 7.73 -2.64
N GLU A 53 -0.10 7.24 -2.89
CA GLU A 53 -0.36 5.90 -3.40
C GLU A 53 -1.13 5.96 -4.71
N ALA A 54 -1.00 4.93 -5.54
CA ALA A 54 -1.82 4.76 -6.72
C ALA A 54 -2.43 3.36 -6.78
N TRP A 55 -3.72 3.34 -7.12
CA TRP A 55 -4.56 2.15 -7.16
C TRP A 55 -5.42 2.15 -8.41
N ALA A 56 -5.70 0.99 -9.02
CA ALA A 56 -6.61 0.96 -10.17
C ALA A 56 -8.01 1.47 -9.77
N VAL A 57 -8.71 2.16 -10.68
CA VAL A 57 -10.05 2.71 -10.41
C VAL A 57 -11.04 1.63 -9.95
N ASN A 58 -10.92 0.41 -10.50
CA ASN A 58 -11.85 -0.68 -10.26
C ASN A 58 -11.58 -1.46 -8.96
N SER A 59 -10.60 -1.04 -8.14
CA SER A 59 -10.28 -1.72 -6.86
C SER A 59 -11.07 -1.22 -5.65
N GLY A 60 -12.08 -0.36 -5.85
CA GLY A 60 -12.89 0.17 -4.74
C GLY A 60 -12.31 1.40 -4.04
N GLY A 61 -11.26 2.03 -4.60
CA GLY A 61 -10.65 3.26 -4.08
C GLY A 61 -9.26 3.05 -3.48
N ILE A 62 -8.86 3.93 -2.57
CA ILE A 62 -7.56 3.83 -1.87
C ILE A 62 -7.47 2.52 -1.09
N GLY A 63 -6.33 1.84 -1.17
CA GLY A 63 -6.08 0.63 -0.41
C GLY A 63 -5.96 0.88 1.10
N SER A 64 -5.95 -0.21 1.87
CA SER A 64 -5.96 -0.21 3.33
C SER A 64 -4.58 -0.49 3.94
N ILE A 65 -3.51 0.02 3.34
CA ILE A 65 -2.15 -0.19 3.87
C ILE A 65 -2.06 0.43 5.26
N PHE A 66 -1.64 -0.40 6.23
CA PHE A 66 -1.28 0.07 7.56
C PHE A 66 0.22 0.36 7.59
N TYR A 67 0.58 1.56 8.02
CA TYR A 67 1.95 2.03 8.16
C TYR A 67 2.35 2.14 9.63
N ASN A 68 3.32 1.34 10.06
CA ASN A 68 3.91 1.42 11.40
C ASN A 68 4.85 2.61 11.50
N PHE A 69 4.90 3.30 12.65
CA PHE A 69 5.87 4.39 12.88
C PHE A 69 7.28 3.88 13.27
N GLY A 70 7.39 2.62 13.70
CA GLY A 70 8.67 2.02 14.08
C GLY A 70 9.21 2.42 15.46
N ASP A 71 8.41 3.09 16.29
CA ASP A 71 8.79 3.51 17.65
C ASP A 71 7.95 2.81 18.76
N GLY A 72 7.08 1.88 18.37
CA GLY A 72 6.18 1.15 19.27
C GLY A 72 4.87 1.86 19.59
N SER A 73 4.61 3.06 19.05
CA SER A 73 3.37 3.82 19.27
C SER A 73 2.18 3.37 18.41
N GLY A 74 2.41 2.44 17.47
CA GLY A 74 1.42 1.98 16.49
C GLY A 74 1.70 2.55 15.11
N GLY A 75 0.64 2.98 14.42
CA GLY A 75 0.70 3.34 13.02
C GLY A 75 -0.56 4.05 12.51
N PHE A 76 -0.67 4.19 11.20
CA PHE A 76 -1.77 4.88 10.53
C PHE A 76 -2.20 4.16 9.24
N THR A 77 -3.42 4.43 8.80
CA THR A 77 -3.91 4.05 7.46
C THR A 77 -4.15 5.29 6.64
N ALA A 78 -3.98 5.21 5.32
CA ALA A 78 -4.30 6.30 4.40
C ALA A 78 -5.82 6.42 4.10
N SER A 79 -6.73 5.81 4.87
CA SER A 79 -8.16 5.74 4.58
C SER A 79 -8.88 7.09 4.40
N THR A 80 -8.31 8.19 4.91
CA THR A 80 -8.82 9.56 4.70
C THR A 80 -8.00 10.37 3.69
N ALA A 81 -7.27 9.70 2.80
CA ALA A 81 -6.51 10.36 1.74
C ALA A 81 -7.40 11.13 0.79
N THR A 82 -6.82 12.15 0.16
CA THR A 82 -7.48 12.93 -0.90
C THR A 82 -7.00 12.43 -2.24
N ARG A 83 -7.91 12.17 -3.19
CA ARG A 83 -7.53 11.90 -4.57
C ARG A 83 -6.95 13.16 -5.20
N ILE A 84 -5.75 13.04 -5.77
CA ILE A 84 -5.04 14.15 -6.42
C ILE A 84 -4.97 14.02 -7.95
N ALA A 85 -5.18 12.82 -8.49
CA ALA A 85 -5.23 12.60 -9.93
C ALA A 85 -6.00 11.32 -10.30
N THR A 86 -6.49 11.27 -11.54
CA THR A 86 -6.94 10.05 -12.23
C THR A 86 -6.18 9.99 -13.54
N LEU A 87 -5.52 8.86 -13.81
CA LEU A 87 -4.59 8.65 -14.91
C LEU A 87 -4.92 7.33 -15.62
N ALA A 88 -4.31 7.10 -16.77
CA ALA A 88 -4.38 5.83 -17.49
C ALA A 88 -2.98 5.40 -17.90
N ASP A 89 -2.73 4.09 -17.93
CA ASP A 89 -1.51 3.52 -18.43
C ASP A 89 -1.53 3.34 -19.97
N ILE A 90 -0.45 2.81 -20.55
CA ILE A 90 -0.35 2.65 -22.01
C ILE A 90 -1.33 1.62 -22.59
N ALA A 91 -1.83 0.70 -21.76
CA ALA A 91 -2.86 -0.27 -22.12
C ALA A 91 -4.28 0.32 -21.94
N GLY A 92 -4.39 1.57 -21.47
CA GLY A 92 -5.65 2.24 -21.18
C GLY A 92 -6.26 1.87 -19.82
N GLU A 93 -5.54 1.13 -18.98
CA GLU A 93 -6.03 0.80 -17.64
C GLU A 93 -5.96 2.03 -16.73
N GLN A 94 -7.09 2.41 -16.15
CA GLN A 94 -7.19 3.61 -15.32
C GLN A 94 -6.75 3.35 -13.87
N PHE A 95 -6.09 4.35 -13.29
CA PHE A 95 -5.70 4.37 -11.89
C PHE A 95 -5.84 5.75 -11.27
N GLU A 96 -6.06 5.78 -9.96
CA GLU A 96 -6.20 7.00 -9.18
C GLU A 96 -4.99 7.17 -8.27
N VAL A 97 -4.53 8.40 -8.15
CA VAL A 97 -3.45 8.78 -7.24
C VAL A 97 -4.04 9.49 -6.04
N TRP A 98 -3.67 9.04 -4.86
CA TRP A 98 -4.18 9.51 -3.58
C TRP A 98 -3.03 10.02 -2.72
N ARG A 99 -3.30 11.05 -1.92
CA ARG A 99 -2.33 11.62 -0.98
C ARG A 99 -2.92 11.72 0.41
N TYR A 100 -2.16 11.23 1.37
CA TYR A 100 -2.44 11.35 2.79
C TYR A 100 -1.25 11.99 3.50
N SER A 101 -1.53 12.85 4.47
CA SER A 101 -0.51 13.43 5.33
C SER A 101 -0.95 13.31 6.79
N THR A 102 0.01 12.97 7.66
CA THR A 102 -0.19 12.88 9.10
C THR A 102 1.01 13.43 9.84
N THR A 103 0.81 13.87 11.08
CA THR A 103 1.89 14.32 11.95
C THR A 103 2.11 13.31 13.06
N HIS A 104 3.37 12.90 13.25
CA HIS A 104 3.78 12.02 14.33
C HIS A 104 4.92 12.63 15.15
N THR A 105 4.90 12.44 16.47
CA THR A 105 5.96 12.92 17.38
C THR A 105 6.71 11.74 17.95
N TYR A 106 7.98 11.61 17.58
CA TYR A 106 8.84 10.53 18.07
C TYR A 106 9.29 10.78 19.51
N PRO A 107 9.58 9.71 20.28
CA PRO A 107 9.92 9.85 21.70
C PRO A 107 11.32 10.42 21.96
N SER A 108 12.22 10.35 20.96
CA SER A 108 13.62 10.76 21.11
C SER A 108 14.28 11.10 19.78
N ASN A 109 15.46 11.71 19.84
CA ASN A 109 16.32 11.82 18.66
C ASN A 109 16.87 10.43 18.32
N GLY A 110 16.49 9.90 17.16
CA GLY A 110 16.86 8.56 16.73
C GLY A 110 16.61 8.34 15.25
N ILE A 111 16.85 7.12 14.80
CA ILE A 111 16.39 6.64 13.49
C ILE A 111 15.18 5.76 13.74
N PHE A 112 14.09 6.05 13.04
CA PHE A 112 12.87 5.26 13.08
C PHE A 112 12.51 4.79 11.68
N THR A 113 11.99 3.57 11.59
CA THR A 113 11.61 2.96 10.31
C THR A 113 10.10 3.00 10.21
N VAL A 114 9.59 3.82 9.29
CA VAL A 114 8.19 3.75 8.89
C VAL A 114 8.06 2.67 7.84
N ASP A 115 7.27 1.65 8.10
CA ASP A 115 7.06 0.52 7.21
C ASP A 115 5.58 0.25 6.97
N GLY A 116 5.26 -0.28 5.80
CA GLY A 116 3.94 -0.79 5.50
C GLY A 116 4.05 -1.88 4.44
N SER A 117 3.09 -2.80 4.45
CA SER A 117 3.01 -3.85 3.44
C SER A 117 1.59 -4.05 2.99
N SER A 118 1.42 -4.45 1.74
CA SER A 118 0.12 -4.80 1.20
C SER A 118 0.23 -6.00 0.28
N CYS A 119 -0.93 -6.60 0.06
CA CYS A 119 -1.15 -7.62 -0.93
C CYS A 119 -2.31 -7.12 -1.80
N CYS A 120 -2.33 -7.31 -3.12
CA CYS A 120 -1.30 -7.80 -4.02
C CYS A 120 -1.16 -6.79 -5.16
N ARG A 121 -0.01 -6.80 -5.83
CA ARG A 121 0.13 -6.10 -7.10
C ARG A 121 -0.82 -6.63 -8.17
N ILE A 122 -1.11 -5.78 -9.17
CA ILE A 122 -1.94 -6.17 -10.31
C ILE A 122 -1.30 -7.31 -11.11
N SER A 123 -2.09 -8.33 -11.44
CA SER A 123 -1.68 -9.54 -12.15
C SER A 123 -1.16 -9.28 -13.57
N THR A 124 -1.57 -8.16 -14.17
CA THR A 124 -1.13 -7.75 -15.51
C THR A 124 0.25 -7.09 -15.53
N LEU A 125 0.91 -6.90 -14.37
CA LEU A 125 2.29 -6.42 -14.36
C LEU A 125 3.22 -7.45 -14.97
N VAL A 126 4.06 -7.00 -15.89
CA VAL A 126 5.16 -7.81 -16.43
C VAL A 126 6.15 -8.20 -15.33
N ASN A 127 6.40 -7.31 -14.37
CA ASN A 127 7.38 -7.51 -13.29
C ASN A 127 6.68 -7.65 -11.94
N ALA A 128 6.85 -8.82 -11.32
CA ALA A 128 6.27 -9.19 -10.02
C ALA A 128 4.73 -9.04 -9.96
N PRO A 129 3.97 -9.67 -10.89
CA PRO A 129 2.52 -9.77 -10.77
C PRO A 129 2.15 -10.58 -9.53
N ASP A 130 1.01 -10.25 -8.91
CA ASP A 130 0.42 -10.99 -7.78
C ASP A 130 1.30 -11.11 -6.53
N ALA A 131 2.42 -10.39 -6.48
CA ALA A 131 3.32 -10.37 -5.34
C ALA A 131 2.86 -9.39 -4.27
N SER A 132 3.33 -9.59 -3.04
CA SER A 132 3.20 -8.60 -1.97
C SER A 132 4.20 -7.46 -2.16
N GLU A 133 3.84 -6.28 -1.67
CA GLU A 133 4.66 -5.09 -1.67
C GLU A 133 5.05 -4.69 -0.26
N ALA A 134 6.25 -4.15 -0.11
CA ALA A 134 6.77 -3.57 1.12
C ALA A 134 7.27 -2.15 0.84
N PHE A 135 6.94 -1.25 1.76
CA PHE A 135 7.38 0.14 1.76
C PHE A 135 8.17 0.40 3.01
N THR A 136 9.24 1.18 2.87
CA THR A 136 10.10 1.53 3.99
C THR A 136 10.62 2.94 3.80
N MET A 137 10.54 3.74 4.85
CA MET A 137 11.09 5.08 4.93
C MET A 137 11.82 5.24 6.26
N LEU A 138 13.02 5.81 6.22
CA LEU A 138 13.78 6.13 7.42
C LEU A 138 13.52 7.59 7.84
N VAL A 139 13.11 7.77 9.09
CA VAL A 139 13.03 9.06 9.76
C VAL A 139 14.27 9.21 10.64
N ASP A 140 15.23 10.03 10.22
CA ASP A 140 16.46 10.29 10.95
C ASP A 140 16.43 11.66 11.64
N LEU A 141 16.17 11.64 12.94
CA LEU A 141 16.07 12.83 13.78
C LEU A 141 17.37 13.15 14.52
N ARG A 142 18.44 12.36 14.35
CA ARG A 142 19.70 12.55 15.09
C ARG A 142 20.35 13.91 14.83
N ASN A 143 20.16 14.45 13.62
CA ASN A 143 20.68 15.76 13.24
C ASN A 143 19.53 16.78 13.14
N PRO A 144 19.53 17.87 13.93
CA PRO A 144 18.51 18.92 13.83
C PRO A 144 18.52 19.64 12.47
N ALA A 145 19.66 19.68 11.77
CA ALA A 145 19.76 20.25 10.43
C ALA A 145 19.11 19.36 9.34
N ASN A 146 18.86 18.08 9.64
CA ASN A 146 18.08 17.23 8.73
C ASN A 146 16.60 17.61 8.84
N THR A 147 16.06 18.28 7.84
CA THR A 147 14.68 18.80 7.88
C THR A 147 13.67 17.89 7.20
N GLY A 148 14.08 16.78 6.57
CA GLY A 148 13.18 15.83 5.94
C GLY A 148 13.87 14.80 5.06
N SER A 149 13.07 13.92 4.46
CA SER A 149 13.51 12.97 3.45
C SER A 149 14.01 13.70 2.19
N PRO A 150 14.98 13.11 1.44
CA PRO A 150 15.29 13.58 0.10
C PRO A 150 14.02 13.71 -0.75
N VAL A 151 13.90 14.79 -1.53
CA VAL A 151 12.80 14.93 -2.47
C VAL A 151 12.97 13.87 -3.54
N THR A 152 12.08 12.88 -3.54
CA THR A 152 12.05 11.87 -4.58
C THR A 152 11.04 12.30 -5.64
N THR A 153 11.56 12.71 -6.79
CA THR A 153 10.79 12.73 -8.03
C THR A 153 10.90 11.33 -8.62
N ALA A 154 10.37 10.32 -7.93
CA ALA A 154 10.21 9.03 -8.55
C ALA A 154 9.40 9.27 -9.84
N PRO A 155 9.96 9.00 -11.03
CA PRO A 155 9.24 9.21 -12.26
C PRO A 155 7.92 8.45 -12.17
N VAL A 156 6.85 9.06 -12.70
CA VAL A 156 5.62 8.33 -13.06
C VAL A 156 6.04 7.01 -13.68
N ILE A 157 5.47 5.91 -13.19
CA ILE A 157 5.72 4.54 -13.62
C ILE A 157 6.24 4.51 -15.06
N LEU A 158 7.55 4.31 -15.23
CA LEU A 158 8.17 4.12 -16.53
C LEU A 158 7.79 2.72 -17.01
N GLN A 159 6.68 2.63 -17.74
CA GLN A 159 6.31 1.41 -18.44
C GLN A 159 7.31 1.21 -19.60
N MET A 160 8.22 0.25 -19.43
CA MET A 160 9.10 -0.19 -20.51
C MET A 160 8.36 -1.25 -21.34
N GLN A 161 8.16 -0.99 -22.63
CA GLN A 161 7.61 -1.97 -23.58
C GLN A 161 8.75 -2.81 -24.17
N ALA A 162 8.54 -4.12 -24.32
CA ALA A 162 9.36 -4.92 -25.23
C ALA A 162 9.00 -4.53 -26.67
N GLY A 163 10.01 -4.14 -27.45
CA GLY A 163 9.86 -3.81 -28.88
C GLY A 163 9.56 -5.02 -29.75
#